data_AF-A0A2E0BB13-F1
#
_entry.id   AF-A0A2E0BB13-F1
#
_cell.length_a   1.000
_cell.length_b   1.000
_cell.length_c   1.000
_cell.angle_alpha   90.00
_cell.angle_beta   90.00
_cell.angle_gamma   90.00
#
_symmetry.space_group_name_H-M   'P 1'
#
loop_
_entity.id
_entity.type
_entity.pdbx_description
1 polymer ?
#
loop_
_entity_poly.entity_id
_entity_poly.type
_entity_poly.pdbx_seq_one_letter_code
_entity_poly.pdbx_strand_id
1 'polypeptide(L)'
;MKISSIHPDNYGVTFSLLCILHCFVTPFLFIAQSHFLVVSGWWQSLNFLFLLLSFIAVYKTTQNSSSLLIKISLFLAWGFLSFLIISEEYAIVHLPEFITYITGFTLAGLHIYNKKYCQCNDGDCCVD
;
A
#
# COMPACT_ATOMS: atom_id res chain seq x y z
N MET A 1 5.00 -19.25 -23.76
CA MET A 1 5.15 -17.84 -23.35
C MET A 1 5.51 -17.83 -21.87
N LYS A 2 6.79 -17.66 -21.51
CA LYS A 2 7.23 -17.58 -20.10
C LYS A 2 6.76 -16.24 -19.55
N ILE A 3 5.56 -16.20 -19.00
CA ILE A 3 5.10 -15.06 -18.21
C ILE A 3 6.00 -15.09 -16.98
N SER A 4 6.96 -14.18 -16.90
CA SER A 4 7.71 -13.91 -15.68
C SER A 4 6.67 -13.67 -14.58
N SER A 5 6.45 -14.65 -13.73
CA SER A 5 5.45 -14.60 -12.66
C SER A 5 5.96 -13.65 -11.58
N ILE A 6 5.82 -12.35 -11.82
CA ILE A 6 6.17 -11.32 -10.85
C ILE A 6 5.20 -11.51 -9.67
N HIS A 7 5.74 -11.85 -8.50
CA HIS A 7 4.97 -12.15 -7.31
C HIS A 7 4.10 -10.95 -6.90
N PRO A 8 2.83 -11.16 -6.50
CA PRO A 8 1.95 -10.07 -6.06
C PRO A 8 2.55 -9.25 -4.90
N ASP A 9 3.38 -9.88 -4.05
CA ASP A 9 4.12 -9.22 -2.97
C ASP A 9 5.06 -8.11 -3.48
N ASN A 10 5.73 -8.29 -4.62
CA ASN A 10 6.64 -7.26 -5.18
C ASN A 10 5.86 -6.00 -5.58
N TYR A 11 4.68 -6.19 -6.18
CA TYR A 11 3.80 -5.08 -6.51
C TYR A 11 3.28 -4.40 -5.24
N GLY A 12 2.89 -5.19 -4.23
CA GLY A 12 2.49 -4.69 -2.92
C GLY A 12 3.54 -3.76 -2.30
N VAL A 13 4.80 -4.21 -2.21
CA VAL A 13 5.93 -3.40 -1.72
C VAL A 13 6.08 -2.11 -2.54
N THR A 14 6.05 -2.23 -3.88
CA THR A 14 6.25 -1.08 -4.76
C THR A 14 5.16 -0.03 -4.60
N PHE A 15 3.88 -0.44 -4.57
CA PHE A 15 2.76 0.48 -4.40
C PHE A 15 2.71 1.09 -3.00
N SER A 16 3.04 0.32 -1.95
CA SER A 16 3.16 0.87 -0.60
C SER A 16 4.26 1.93 -0.51
N LEU A 17 5.44 1.69 -1.11
CA LEU A 17 6.53 2.67 -1.12
C LEU A 17 6.20 3.90 -1.98
N LEU A 18 5.56 3.72 -3.14
CA LEU A 18 5.10 4.83 -3.98
C LEU A 18 4.11 5.72 -3.23
N CYS A 19 3.19 5.14 -2.47
CA CYS A 19 2.26 5.88 -1.62
C CYS A 19 2.99 6.72 -0.55
N ILE A 20 3.97 6.13 0.15
CA ILE A 20 4.78 6.85 1.14
C ILE A 20 5.57 7.99 0.49
N LEU A 21 6.24 7.70 -0.63
CA LEU A 21 7.02 8.70 -1.36
C LEU A 21 6.15 9.84 -1.87
N HIS A 22 4.95 9.53 -2.36
CA HIS A 22 3.97 10.53 -2.75
C HIS A 22 3.59 11.42 -1.57
N CYS A 23 3.15 10.83 -0.45
CA CYS A 23 2.80 11.58 0.77
C CYS A 23 3.98 12.46 1.25
N PHE A 24 5.22 11.97 1.18
CA PHE A 24 6.39 12.75 1.57
C PHE A 24 6.66 13.93 0.64
N VAL A 25 6.46 13.79 -0.67
CA VAL A 25 6.71 14.85 -1.67
C VAL A 25 5.60 15.89 -1.67
N THR A 26 4.36 15.51 -1.33
CA THR A 26 3.19 16.39 -1.31
C THR A 26 3.43 17.72 -0.56
N PRO A 27 3.86 17.77 0.72
CA PRO A 27 4.06 19.03 1.42
C PRO A 27 5.10 19.94 0.75
N PHE A 28 6.17 19.39 0.18
CA PHE A 28 7.17 20.16 -0.57
C PHE A 28 6.60 20.76 -1.85
N LEU A 29 5.75 20.00 -2.55
CA LEU A 29 5.09 20.46 -3.77
C LEU A 29 4.14 21.64 -3.48
N PHE A 30 3.39 21.56 -2.38
CA PHE A 30 2.50 22.63 -1.94
C PHE A 30 3.27 23.91 -1.53
N ILE A 31 4.41 23.78 -0.86
CA ILE A 31 5.27 24.94 -0.53
C ILE A 31 5.82 25.59 -1.81
N ALA A 32 6.33 24.78 -2.74
CA ALA A 32 6.93 25.25 -3.99
C ALA A 32 5.89 25.88 -4.95
N GLN A 33 4.65 25.41 -4.92
CA GLN A 33 3.55 25.91 -5.77
C GLN A 33 2.64 26.92 -5.05
N SER A 34 3.08 27.51 -3.94
CA SER A 34 2.28 28.48 -3.17
C SER A 34 1.78 29.68 -3.98
N HIS A 35 2.40 29.98 -5.13
CA HIS A 35 1.97 31.02 -6.08
C HIS A 35 0.86 30.60 -7.06
N PHE A 36 0.62 29.30 -7.25
CA PHE A 36 -0.47 28.79 -8.09
C PHE A 36 -1.67 28.47 -7.19
N LEU A 37 -2.77 29.22 -7.34
CA LEU A 37 -3.99 29.08 -6.53
C LEU A 37 -4.72 27.72 -6.67
N VAL A 38 -4.19 26.81 -7.48
CA VAL A 38 -4.76 25.48 -7.72
C VAL A 38 -3.60 24.49 -7.83
N VAL A 39 -3.34 23.74 -6.76
CA VAL A 39 -2.60 22.47 -6.89
C VAL A 39 -3.46 21.54 -7.74
N SER A 40 -2.86 20.97 -8.77
CA SER A 40 -3.55 20.10 -9.74
C SER A 40 -4.25 18.95 -9.00
N GLY A 41 -5.59 18.93 -8.99
CA GLY A 41 -6.39 17.89 -8.31
C GLY A 41 -6.10 16.44 -8.76
N TRP A 42 -5.36 16.28 -9.86
CA TRP A 42 -4.81 15.00 -10.31
C TRP A 42 -3.76 14.43 -9.35
N TRP A 43 -3.02 15.27 -8.62
CA TRP A 43 -2.02 14.83 -7.64
C TRP A 43 -2.69 14.07 -6.50
N GLN A 44 -3.75 14.64 -5.95
CA GLN A 44 -4.60 14.02 -4.92
C GLN A 44 -5.16 12.65 -5.36
N SER A 45 -5.54 12.53 -6.63
CA SER A 45 -6.10 11.30 -7.19
C SER A 45 -5.12 10.11 -7.18
N LEU A 46 -3.80 10.37 -7.13
CA LEU A 46 -2.78 9.32 -7.09
C LEU A 46 -2.81 8.52 -5.78
N ASN A 47 -3.16 9.16 -4.66
CA ASN A 47 -3.31 8.46 -3.38
C ASN A 47 -4.33 7.32 -3.48
N PHE A 48 -5.51 7.62 -4.03
CA PHE A 48 -6.57 6.63 -4.24
C PHE A 48 -6.15 5.53 -5.23
N LEU A 49 -5.42 5.89 -6.29
CA LEU A 49 -4.91 4.92 -7.25
C LEU A 49 -3.91 3.94 -6.61
N PHE A 50 -2.93 4.44 -5.85
CA PHE A 50 -1.94 3.60 -5.17
C PHE A 50 -2.60 2.74 -4.09
N LEU A 51 -3.57 3.28 -3.36
CA LEU A 51 -4.34 2.53 -2.36
C LEU A 51 -5.11 1.36 -2.99
N LEU A 52 -5.75 1.59 -4.14
CA LEU A 52 -6.49 0.57 -4.88
C LEU A 52 -5.56 -0.51 -5.45
N LEU A 53 -4.41 -0.13 -6.00
CA LEU A 53 -3.41 -1.09 -6.48
C LEU A 53 -2.82 -1.90 -5.33
N SER A 54 -2.59 -1.27 -4.18
CA SER A 54 -2.16 -1.95 -2.95
C SER A 54 -3.22 -2.93 -2.46
N PHE A 55 -4.51 -2.62 -2.56
CA PHE A 55 -5.59 -3.54 -2.20
C PHE A 55 -5.57 -4.80 -3.06
N ILE A 56 -5.42 -4.64 -4.38
CA ILE A 56 -5.32 -5.77 -5.32
C ILE A 56 -4.10 -6.64 -4.97
N ALA A 57 -2.98 -6.03 -4.61
CA ALA A 57 -1.77 -6.74 -4.19
C ALA A 57 -2.00 -7.52 -2.88
N VAL A 58 -2.64 -6.92 -1.87
CA VAL A 58 -3.02 -7.59 -0.62
C VAL A 58 -3.96 -8.76 -0.89
N TYR A 59 -5.02 -8.57 -1.68
CA TYR A 59 -5.98 -9.61 -2.03
C TYR A 59 -5.30 -10.82 -2.71
N LYS A 60 -4.46 -10.57 -3.73
CA LYS A 60 -3.69 -11.65 -4.38
C LYS A 60 -2.68 -12.31 -3.44
N THR A 61 -2.07 -11.54 -2.55
CA THR A 61 -1.14 -12.06 -1.54
C THR A 61 -1.86 -13.00 -0.57
N THR A 62 -3.06 -12.63 -0.10
CA THR A 62 -3.84 -13.45 0.83
C THR A 62 -4.37 -14.75 0.22
N GLN A 63 -4.58 -14.81 -1.10
CA GLN A 63 -4.93 -16.07 -1.77
C GLN A 63 -3.75 -17.04 -1.83
N ASN A 64 -2.53 -16.53 -2.05
CA ASN A 64 -1.33 -17.36 -2.19
C ASN A 64 -0.59 -17.64 -0.87
N SER A 65 -0.98 -16.99 0.23
CA SER A 65 -0.35 -17.18 1.55
C SER A 65 -1.00 -18.34 2.31
N SER A 66 -0.21 -19.15 3.01
CA SER A 66 -0.69 -20.24 3.86
C SER A 66 -1.03 -19.79 5.29
N SER A 67 -0.47 -18.66 5.74
CA SER A 67 -0.60 -18.20 7.13
C SER A 67 -1.79 -17.26 7.32
N LEU A 68 -2.78 -17.68 8.10
CA LEU A 68 -3.95 -16.87 8.44
C LEU A 68 -3.56 -15.56 9.15
N LEU A 69 -2.54 -15.59 10.01
CA LEU A 69 -2.07 -14.41 10.74
C LEU A 69 -1.59 -13.31 9.79
N ILE A 70 -0.80 -13.67 8.78
CA ILE A 70 -0.28 -12.71 7.79
C ILE A 70 -1.40 -12.14 6.93
N LYS A 71 -2.41 -12.96 6.57
CA LYS A 71 -3.59 -12.47 5.85
C LYS A 71 -4.32 -11.39 6.64
N ILE A 72 -4.59 -11.65 7.93
CA ILE A 72 -5.26 -10.70 8.81
C ILE A 72 -4.41 -9.43 8.97
N SER A 73 -3.11 -9.57 9.24
CA SER A 73 -2.21 -8.42 9.40
C SER A 73 -2.13 -7.54 8.15
N LEU A 74 -2.07 -8.13 6.95
CA LEU A 74 -2.06 -7.38 5.69
C LEU A 74 -3.36 -6.58 5.49
N PHE A 75 -4.52 -7.20 5.71
CA PHE A 75 -5.80 -6.51 5.59
C PHE A 75 -5.99 -5.42 6.65
N LEU A 76 -5.59 -5.67 7.90
CA LEU A 76 -5.65 -4.67 8.97
C LEU A 76 -4.73 -3.48 8.68
N ALA A 77 -3.49 -3.74 8.28
CA ALA A 77 -2.53 -2.68 7.95
C ALA A 77 -3.01 -1.85 6.74
N TRP A 78 -3.53 -2.50 5.70
CA TRP A 78 -4.10 -1.80 4.55
C TRP A 78 -5.35 -1.00 4.92
N GLY A 79 -6.26 -1.56 5.72
CA GLY A 79 -7.46 -0.88 6.19
C GLY A 79 -7.14 0.36 7.03
N PHE A 80 -6.13 0.25 7.89
CA PHE A 80 -5.66 1.38 8.68
C PHE A 80 -5.01 2.46 7.79
N LEU A 81 -4.16 2.07 6.83
CA LEU A 81 -3.57 3.03 5.87
C LEU A 81 -4.64 3.75 5.05
N SER A 82 -5.63 3.01 4.56
CA SER A 82 -6.79 3.54 3.84
C SER A 82 -7.54 4.58 4.67
N PHE A 83 -7.84 4.24 5.92
CA PHE A 83 -8.50 5.15 6.85
C PHE A 83 -7.70 6.44 7.07
N LEU A 84 -6.39 6.35 7.27
CA LEU A 84 -5.53 7.52 7.46
C LEU A 84 -5.55 8.44 6.25
N ILE A 85 -5.37 7.91 5.04
CA ILE A 85 -5.35 8.69 3.80
C ILE A 85 -6.72 9.35 3.58
N ILE A 86 -7.82 8.60 3.69
CA ILE A 86 -9.17 9.15 3.51
C ILE A 86 -9.45 10.24 4.56
N SER A 87 -9.07 10.00 5.82
CA SER A 87 -9.25 10.96 6.90
C SER A 87 -8.51 12.27 6.64
N GLU A 88 -7.30 12.19 6.09
CA GLU A 88 -6.48 13.34 5.71
C GLU A 88 -7.10 14.11 4.53
N GLU A 89 -7.50 13.40 3.47
CA GLU A 89 -8.09 13.97 2.25
C GLU A 89 -9.40 14.73 2.50
N TYR A 90 -10.25 14.22 3.39
CA TYR A 90 -11.51 14.87 3.77
C TYR A 90 -11.39 15.76 5.01
N ALA A 91 -10.17 15.94 5.55
CA ALA A 91 -9.88 16.68 6.77
C ALA A 91 -10.80 16.29 7.96
N ILE A 92 -11.13 15.00 8.08
CA ILE A 92 -12.04 14.48 9.12
C ILE A 92 -11.34 14.49 10.47
N VAL A 93 -10.09 14.01 10.49
CA VAL A 93 -9.24 13.96 11.68
C VAL A 93 -7.84 14.41 11.33
N HIS A 94 -7.30 15.37 12.09
CA HIS A 94 -5.91 15.81 11.98
C HIS A 94 -5.00 14.84 12.73
N LEU A 95 -4.55 13.79 12.04
CA LEU A 95 -3.49 12.92 12.53
C LEU A 95 -2.12 13.37 11.99
N PRO A 96 -1.03 13.15 12.75
CA PRO A 96 0.30 13.39 12.23
C PRO A 96 0.63 12.42 11.09
N GLU A 97 1.12 12.97 9.96
CA GLU A 97 1.51 12.22 8.76
C GLU A 97 2.50 11.07 9.04
N PHE A 98 3.29 11.20 10.10
CA PHE A 98 4.22 10.17 10.57
C PHE A 98 3.55 8.80 10.77
N ILE A 99 2.28 8.77 11.20
CA ILE A 99 1.54 7.52 11.38
C ILE A 99 1.24 6.87 10.03
N THR A 100 0.89 7.67 9.00
CA THR A 100 0.69 7.20 7.63
C THR A 100 1.98 6.58 7.07
N TYR A 101 3.14 7.21 7.31
CA TYR A 101 4.44 6.67 6.93
C TYR A 101 4.76 5.33 7.60
N ILE A 102 4.61 5.24 8.93
CA ILE A 102 4.83 3.98 9.67
C ILE A 102 3.92 2.88 9.13
N THR A 103 2.65 3.20 8.90
CA THR A 103 1.66 2.23 8.45
C THR A 103 2.00 1.73 7.05
N GLY A 104 2.39 2.63 6.14
CA GLY A 104 2.86 2.26 4.79
C GLY A 104 4.11 1.38 4.83
N PHE A 105 5.10 1.71 5.66
CA PHE A 105 6.31 0.89 5.83
C PHE A 105 6.00 -0.47 6.42
N THR A 106 5.07 -0.53 7.37
CA THR A 106 4.60 -1.79 7.98
C THR A 106 3.95 -2.67 6.92
N LEU A 107 3.09 -2.10 6.07
CA LEU A 107 2.44 -2.83 4.98
C LEU A 107 3.46 -3.37 3.96
N ALA A 108 4.44 -2.55 3.57
CA ALA A 108 5.55 -2.98 2.72
C ALA A 108 6.37 -4.10 3.39
N GLY A 109 6.68 -3.96 4.69
CA GLY A 109 7.39 -4.96 5.47
C GLY A 109 6.63 -6.29 5.57
N LEU A 110 5.31 -6.25 5.74
CA LEU A 110 4.45 -7.44 5.74
C LEU A 110 4.48 -8.18 4.39
N HIS A 111 4.48 -7.46 3.27
CA HIS A 111 4.66 -8.08 1.95
C HIS A 111 6.04 -8.75 1.80
N ILE A 112 7.10 -8.10 2.27
CA ILE A 112 8.46 -8.69 2.27
C ILE A 112 8.49 -9.94 3.17
N TYR A 113 7.87 -9.88 4.34
CA TYR A 113 7.81 -10.98 5.28
C TYR A 113 7.05 -12.17 4.69
N ASN A 114 5.88 -11.93 4.10
CA ASN A 114 5.08 -12.96 3.44
C ASN A 114 5.87 -13.64 2.32
N LYS A 115 6.55 -12.84 1.49
CA LYS A 115 7.43 -13.32 0.41
C LYS A 115 8.57 -14.19 0.93
N LYS A 116 9.13 -13.90 2.11
CA LYS A 116 10.30 -14.62 2.64
C LYS A 116 9.94 -15.91 3.38
N TYR A 117 8.81 -15.95 4.09
CA TYR A 117 8.53 -17.01 5.07
C TYR A 117 7.21 -17.77 4.85
N CYS A 118 6.30 -17.25 4.02
CA CYS A 118 4.94 -17.80 3.90
C CYS A 118 4.53 -18.07 2.45
N GLN A 119 5.51 -18.32 1.57
CA GLN A 119 5.25 -18.86 0.24
C GLN A 119 4.95 -20.35 0.37
N CYS A 120 3.95 -20.86 -0.36
CA CYS A 120 3.71 -22.30 -0.44
C CYS A 120 4.94 -22.97 -1.06
N ASN A 121 5.84 -23.44 -0.20
CA ASN A 121 6.96 -24.28 -0.55
C ASN A 121 6.46 -25.72 -0.44
N ASP A 122 6.53 -26.44 -1.56
CA ASP A 122 6.06 -27.81 -1.78
C ASP A 122 4.58 -27.97 -2.20
N GLY A 123 4.36 -27.94 -3.52
CA GLY A 123 3.40 -28.80 -4.23
C GLY A 123 1.89 -28.54 -4.15
N ASP A 124 1.33 -28.17 -2.99
CA ASP A 124 -0.12 -28.33 -2.71
C ASP A 124 -0.83 -27.03 -2.27
N CYS A 125 -0.61 -25.93 -2.99
CA CYS A 125 -1.46 -24.73 -2.88
C CYS A 125 -2.21 -24.45 -4.18
N CYS A 126 -3.03 -25.40 -4.60
CA CYS A 126 -4.21 -25.16 -5.42
C CYS A 126 -5.33 -25.96 -4.75
N VAL A 127 -6.26 -25.30 -4.07
CA VAL A 127 -7.59 -25.90 -3.87
C VAL A 127 -8.38 -25.45 -5.09
N ASP A 128 -8.86 -26.43 -5.85
CA ASP A 128 -9.57 -26.32 -7.12
C ASP A 128 -10.60 -25.19 -7.21
#